data_AF-A0A0H4KP08-F1
#
_entry.id   AF-A0A0H4KP08-F1
#
_cell.length_a   1.000
_cell.length_b   1.000
_cell.length_c   1.000
_cell.angle_alpha   90.00
_cell.angle_beta   90.00
_cell.angle_gamma   90.00
#
_symmetry.space_group_name_H-M   'P 1'
#
loop_
_entity.id
_entity.type
_entity.pdbx_description
1 polymer ?
#
loop_
_entity_poly.entity_id
_entity_poly.type
_entity_poly.pdbx_seq_one_letter_code
_entity_poly.pdbx_strand_id
1 'polypeptide(L)'
;MFSAPTKWLILQDIRYDNDSNSSKNYNDQENKLKMFSAPTKWLILQDIRYDNDSNSSKNNDDQENRLKDKLKDFEIFPDSELFISQRFDDDKIKILSIYRPSFYVDLIIEEQATWDINNGINFFDSIPTSRRRRNLQLTPLKTCLVLTNPDTLNHLTDYKDKRIDAVTKANYIWMMHLVNQMNATVTYTWRDTWGYPDKNGTWSGMIGLLDRGEIDFGGTATFLIKQRIGVIEYLQLYTPVGSKFVFRKPPLSYVSNLFTLPFGHTVWYAIGVMSCIVLGFLYITMKWEWKEIEKSPGEQDELKSNPTISDNLLILLSAISQQGLSYEPRTISSRIVTFMLLIAALSLYASYTANIVALLQSTSSSINTLKELINSGLKLGIYDIVYNRYYFGVLDDPIRREFRERFVTNKTSIWITLEDGIEKVRQGLFAFHVDTAAGYQLMQETYEEEEKCGLQEIDYMGVLDPMLVIKKKSPYREIFRVGSLWLRETGLQQRDTPRLFTKKPVCVGHTSFISVGTTECYAAFYTITYGAAIAFGFFFLEIILYKCFGNKMTDDEESTECDADIEINTTEISRQSSESLEATLE
;
A
#
# COMPACT_ATOMS: atom_id res chain seq x y z
N MET A 1 -26.52 -8.08 16.32
CA MET A 1 -27.23 -7.96 15.02
C MET A 1 -26.43 -8.79 14.03
N PHE A 2 -26.69 -10.07 13.75
CA PHE A 2 -27.94 -10.76 13.45
C PHE A 2 -28.10 -12.01 14.33
N SER A 3 -29.19 -12.09 15.08
CA SER A 3 -29.69 -13.36 15.62
C SER A 3 -30.49 -14.00 14.49
N ALA A 4 -29.92 -15.03 13.86
CA ALA A 4 -30.73 -15.89 12.99
C ALA A 4 -31.75 -16.59 13.90
N PRO A 5 -33.03 -16.69 13.49
CA PRO A 5 -34.05 -17.34 14.31
C PRO A 5 -33.61 -18.78 14.60
N THR A 6 -33.34 -19.09 15.87
CA THR A 6 -33.11 -20.46 16.35
C THR A 6 -34.38 -21.26 16.16
N LYS A 7 -34.52 -21.90 15.00
CA LYS A 7 -35.54 -22.92 14.78
C LYS A 7 -35.11 -24.17 15.53
N TRP A 8 -35.76 -24.42 16.65
CA TRP A 8 -35.77 -25.73 17.29
C TRP A 8 -36.77 -26.61 16.56
N LEU A 9 -36.32 -27.76 16.08
CA LEU A 9 -37.22 -28.81 15.61
C LEU A 9 -37.40 -29.79 16.77
N ILE A 10 -38.62 -29.82 17.30
CA ILE A 10 -39.00 -30.72 18.38
C ILE A 10 -39.72 -31.90 17.75
N LEU A 11 -39.11 -33.08 17.85
CA LEU A 11 -39.76 -34.33 17.52
C LEU A 11 -40.31 -34.93 18.82
N GLN A 12 -41.64 -35.02 18.91
CA GLN A 12 -42.33 -35.73 19.97
C GLN A 12 -42.53 -37.19 19.58
N ASP A 13 -42.16 -38.08 20.49
CA ASP A 13 -42.63 -39.47 20.51
C ASP A 13 -42.09 -40.34 19.36
N ILE A 14 -40.81 -40.74 19.45
CA ILE A 14 -40.33 -41.91 18.69
C ILE A 14 -40.94 -43.14 19.37
N ARG A 15 -42.20 -43.46 19.05
CA ARG A 15 -42.79 -44.73 19.47
C ARG A 15 -41.96 -45.87 18.88
N TYR A 16 -41.68 -46.87 19.71
CA TYR A 16 -41.13 -48.14 19.28
C TYR A 16 -42.21 -48.93 18.52
N ASP A 17 -42.62 -48.46 17.35
CA ASP A 17 -43.43 -49.29 16.46
C ASP A 17 -42.51 -50.30 15.76
N ASN A 18 -42.83 -51.58 15.94
CA ASN A 18 -42.15 -52.75 15.35
C ASN A 18 -42.26 -52.83 13.81
N ASP A 19 -42.70 -51.77 13.13
CA ASP A 19 -42.82 -51.73 11.68
C ASP A 19 -41.51 -51.25 11.03
N SER A 20 -40.66 -52.23 10.75
CA SER A 20 -39.32 -52.11 10.14
C SER A 20 -39.29 -51.55 8.70
N ASN A 21 -40.43 -51.20 8.10
CA ASN A 21 -40.51 -50.74 6.69
C ASN A 21 -40.92 -49.27 6.49
N SER A 22 -41.64 -48.64 7.42
CA SER A 22 -42.06 -47.23 7.30
C SER A 22 -41.02 -46.25 7.87
N SER A 23 -40.37 -46.62 8.97
CA SER A 23 -39.32 -45.84 9.65
C SER A 23 -38.01 -45.76 8.84
N LYS A 24 -37.66 -46.81 8.09
CA LYS A 24 -36.48 -46.80 7.20
C LYS A 24 -36.60 -45.80 6.06
N ASN A 25 -37.77 -45.70 5.42
CA ASN A 25 -37.97 -44.80 4.29
C ASN A 25 -37.98 -43.31 4.68
N TYR A 26 -38.43 -42.98 5.90
CA TYR A 26 -38.41 -41.60 6.42
C TYR A 26 -36.99 -41.19 6.85
N ASN A 27 -36.29 -42.08 7.55
CA ASN A 27 -34.91 -41.86 8.01
C ASN A 27 -33.90 -41.75 6.84
N ASP A 28 -34.09 -42.51 5.76
CA ASP A 28 -33.24 -42.44 4.55
C ASP A 28 -33.42 -41.13 3.75
N GLN A 29 -34.61 -40.52 3.78
CA GLN A 29 -34.83 -39.19 3.19
C GLN A 29 -34.20 -38.08 4.03
N GLU A 30 -34.29 -38.15 5.36
CA GLU A 30 -33.70 -37.17 6.28
C GLU A 30 -32.16 -37.19 6.30
N ASN A 31 -31.56 -38.38 6.18
CA ASN A 31 -30.12 -38.54 6.07
C ASN A 31 -29.56 -37.99 4.75
N LYS A 32 -30.28 -38.20 3.63
CA LYS A 32 -29.97 -37.57 2.33
C LYS A 32 -30.13 -36.04 2.36
N LEU A 33 -30.94 -35.50 3.25
CA LEU A 33 -31.18 -34.07 3.41
C LEU A 33 -30.24 -33.38 4.42
N LYS A 34 -29.30 -34.12 5.04
CA LYS A 34 -28.34 -33.59 6.05
C LYS A 34 -29.01 -32.81 7.17
N MET A 35 -30.17 -33.29 7.62
CA MET A 35 -31.02 -32.54 8.55
C MET A 35 -30.38 -32.27 9.92
N PHE A 36 -29.42 -33.09 10.37
CA PHE A 36 -28.74 -32.90 11.65
C PHE A 36 -27.52 -31.95 11.59
N SER A 37 -27.10 -31.52 10.40
CA SER A 37 -25.96 -30.61 10.23
C SER A 37 -26.26 -29.18 10.72
N ALA A 38 -25.24 -28.43 11.15
CA ALA A 38 -25.44 -27.05 11.59
C ALA A 38 -26.05 -26.19 10.46
N PRO A 39 -26.94 -25.21 10.78
CA PRO A 39 -27.18 -24.62 12.11
C PRO A 39 -28.43 -25.14 12.84
N THR A 40 -29.06 -26.23 12.40
CA THR A 40 -30.32 -26.71 12.99
C THR A 40 -30.09 -27.39 14.33
N LYS A 41 -30.93 -27.04 15.32
CA LYS A 41 -30.93 -27.63 16.66
C LYS A 41 -32.10 -28.58 16.80
N TRP A 42 -31.83 -29.78 17.27
CA TRP A 42 -32.80 -30.86 17.39
C TRP A 42 -32.98 -31.24 18.86
N LEU A 43 -34.24 -31.33 19.27
CA LEU A 43 -34.62 -31.88 20.56
C LEU A 43 -35.59 -33.03 20.33
N ILE A 44 -35.16 -34.24 20.65
CA ILE A 44 -35.98 -35.45 20.57
C ILE A 44 -36.51 -35.74 21.97
N LEU A 45 -37.83 -35.84 22.11
CA LEU A 45 -38.47 -36.18 23.38
C LEU A 45 -38.79 -37.69 23.42
N GLN A 46 -38.28 -38.38 24.44
CA GLN A 46 -38.47 -39.81 24.66
C GLN A 46 -39.02 -40.05 26.08
N ASP A 47 -40.11 -40.81 26.17
CA ASP A 47 -40.67 -41.27 27.45
C ASP A 47 -40.26 -42.72 27.69
N ILE A 48 -39.42 -42.96 28.70
CA ILE A 48 -38.86 -44.29 28.99
C ILE A 48 -39.74 -45.05 29.99
N ARG A 49 -40.72 -44.39 30.63
CA ARG A 49 -41.60 -45.01 31.63
C ARG A 49 -42.37 -46.22 31.08
N TYR A 50 -42.65 -46.24 29.77
CA TYR A 50 -43.39 -47.32 29.09
C TYR A 50 -42.53 -48.54 28.68
N ASP A 51 -41.20 -48.45 28.70
CA ASP A 51 -40.30 -49.53 28.26
C ASP A 51 -39.93 -50.50 29.41
N ASN A 52 -40.40 -50.22 30.64
CA ASN A 52 -40.08 -50.96 31.86
C ASN A 52 -41.08 -52.09 32.21
N ASP A 53 -42.08 -52.37 31.37
CA ASP A 53 -43.01 -53.51 31.55
C ASP A 53 -42.38 -54.83 31.07
N SER A 54 -41.25 -55.21 31.64
CA SER A 54 -40.84 -56.59 31.92
C SER A 54 -39.52 -56.57 32.68
N ASN A 55 -39.38 -57.45 33.68
CA ASN A 55 -38.23 -57.66 34.56
C ASN A 55 -36.83 -57.59 33.89
N SER A 56 -36.33 -56.40 33.59
CA SER A 56 -34.94 -56.15 33.21
C SER A 56 -34.43 -54.89 33.91
N SER A 57 -34.02 -55.04 35.16
CA SER A 57 -33.07 -54.14 35.85
C SER A 57 -31.64 -54.21 35.26
N LYS A 58 -31.56 -54.44 33.94
CA LYS A 58 -30.39 -54.59 33.08
C LYS A 58 -30.82 -54.03 31.71
N ASN A 59 -30.20 -53.06 31.08
CA ASN A 59 -28.99 -52.30 31.36
C ASN A 59 -29.21 -50.91 30.74
N ASN A 60 -28.80 -49.82 31.40
CA ASN A 60 -28.69 -48.52 30.72
C ASN A 60 -27.85 -48.64 29.43
N ASP A 61 -26.86 -49.54 29.44
CA ASP A 61 -26.02 -49.88 28.29
C ASP A 61 -26.83 -50.45 27.10
N ASP A 62 -27.88 -51.23 27.34
CA ASP A 62 -28.69 -51.83 26.25
C ASP A 62 -29.56 -50.79 25.54
N GLN A 63 -30.08 -49.81 26.28
CA GLN A 63 -30.81 -48.68 25.70
C GLN A 63 -29.87 -47.73 24.95
N GLU A 64 -28.69 -47.46 25.51
CA GLU A 64 -27.66 -46.66 24.85
C GLU A 64 -27.21 -47.32 23.54
N ASN A 65 -27.01 -48.64 23.53
CA ASN A 65 -26.64 -49.40 22.34
C ASN A 65 -27.75 -49.39 21.28
N ARG A 66 -29.03 -49.50 21.67
CA ARG A 66 -30.17 -49.37 20.74
C ARG A 66 -30.24 -47.98 20.09
N LEU A 67 -29.95 -46.92 20.85
CA LEU A 67 -29.89 -45.55 20.32
C LEU A 67 -28.71 -45.39 19.35
N LYS A 68 -27.55 -45.93 19.71
CA LYS A 68 -26.37 -45.94 18.83
C LYS A 68 -26.65 -46.68 17.52
N ASP A 69 -27.36 -47.81 17.56
CA ASP A 69 -27.73 -48.57 16.36
C ASP A 69 -28.70 -47.81 15.46
N LYS A 70 -29.75 -47.19 16.02
CA LYS A 70 -30.70 -46.39 15.23
C LYS A 70 -30.07 -45.15 14.61
N LEU A 71 -29.13 -44.52 15.33
CA LEU A 71 -28.47 -43.29 14.89
C LEU A 71 -27.16 -43.56 14.12
N LYS A 72 -26.79 -44.82 13.92
CA LYS A 72 -25.49 -45.23 13.37
C LYS A 72 -25.23 -44.69 11.98
N ASP A 73 -26.26 -44.58 11.15
CA ASP A 73 -26.09 -44.16 9.76
C ASP A 73 -26.15 -42.63 9.58
N PHE A 74 -26.50 -41.88 10.61
CA PHE A 74 -26.69 -40.42 10.51
C PHE A 74 -25.40 -39.61 10.67
N GLU A 75 -25.28 -38.56 9.85
CA GLU A 75 -24.22 -37.53 9.88
C GLU A 75 -24.37 -36.57 11.10
N ILE A 76 -24.14 -37.06 12.32
CA ILE A 76 -24.23 -36.26 13.56
C ILE A 76 -22.82 -35.85 14.01
N PHE A 77 -22.25 -34.84 13.36
CA PHE A 77 -20.86 -34.42 13.59
C PHE A 77 -20.71 -33.40 14.73
N PRO A 78 -19.49 -32.94 15.09
CA PRO A 78 -19.29 -32.07 16.24
C PRO A 78 -20.06 -30.73 16.22
N ASP A 79 -20.43 -30.23 15.03
CA ASP A 79 -21.26 -29.04 14.85
C ASP A 79 -22.76 -29.26 15.10
N SER A 80 -23.20 -30.52 15.11
CA SER A 80 -24.60 -30.92 15.17
C SER A 80 -25.12 -30.79 16.61
N GLU A 81 -26.14 -29.97 16.82
CA GLU A 81 -26.78 -29.78 18.13
C GLU A 81 -27.99 -30.69 18.27
N LEU A 82 -27.74 -31.99 18.45
CA LEU A 82 -28.75 -33.00 18.73
C LEU A 82 -28.81 -33.30 20.24
N PHE A 83 -30.00 -33.12 20.82
CA PHE A 83 -30.30 -33.42 22.20
C PHE A 83 -31.46 -34.42 22.30
N ILE A 84 -31.30 -35.43 23.16
CA ILE A 84 -32.37 -36.36 23.51
C ILE A 84 -32.78 -36.12 24.95
N SER A 85 -34.06 -35.81 25.15
CA SER A 85 -34.67 -35.61 26.45
C SER A 85 -35.40 -36.89 26.85
N GLN A 86 -34.91 -37.55 27.88
CA GLN A 86 -35.43 -38.82 28.38
C GLN A 86 -36.15 -38.61 29.70
N ARG A 87 -37.46 -38.84 29.73
CA ARG A 87 -38.24 -38.85 30.96
C ARG A 87 -38.11 -40.21 31.62
N PHE A 88 -37.50 -40.25 32.81
CA PHE A 88 -37.33 -41.47 33.60
C PHE A 88 -38.20 -41.50 34.85
N ASP A 89 -38.66 -40.34 35.32
CA ASP A 89 -39.57 -40.17 36.45
C ASP A 89 -40.65 -39.15 36.09
N ASP A 90 -41.74 -39.07 36.87
CA ASP A 90 -42.82 -38.13 36.61
C ASP A 90 -42.33 -36.68 36.66
N ASP A 91 -41.41 -36.37 37.57
CA ASP A 91 -40.93 -35.00 37.78
C ASP A 91 -39.50 -34.74 37.29
N LYS A 92 -38.82 -35.75 36.71
CA LYS A 92 -37.41 -35.64 36.31
C LYS A 92 -37.12 -36.12 34.89
N ILE A 93 -36.32 -35.32 34.20
CA ILE A 93 -35.88 -35.54 32.83
C ILE A 93 -34.36 -35.51 32.76
N LYS A 94 -33.78 -36.40 31.97
CA LYS A 94 -32.36 -36.45 31.64
C LYS A 94 -32.15 -35.93 30.21
N ILE A 95 -31.20 -35.02 30.02
CA ILE A 95 -30.86 -34.46 28.71
C ILE A 95 -29.51 -35.00 28.27
N LEU A 96 -29.53 -35.78 27.18
CA LEU A 96 -28.36 -36.35 26.52
C LEU A 96 -28.01 -35.55 25.27
N SER A 97 -26.73 -35.46 24.96
CA SER A 97 -26.23 -34.90 23.71
C SER A 97 -25.44 -35.93 22.95
N ILE A 98 -25.72 -36.02 21.65
CA ILE A 98 -25.20 -37.09 20.81
C ILE A 98 -24.40 -36.48 19.67
N TYR A 99 -23.21 -37.01 19.42
CA TYR A 99 -22.40 -36.66 18.27
C TYR A 99 -21.36 -37.76 18.00
N ARG A 100 -20.71 -37.71 16.84
CA ARG A 100 -19.50 -38.49 16.56
C ARG A 100 -18.41 -37.57 15.99
N PRO A 101 -17.14 -37.79 16.32
CA PRO A 101 -16.03 -37.04 15.73
C PRO A 101 -15.94 -37.18 14.20
N SER A 102 -16.16 -38.38 13.67
CA SER A 102 -16.10 -38.69 12.25
C SER A 102 -16.91 -39.94 11.93
N PHE A 103 -17.02 -40.29 10.65
CA PHE A 103 -17.66 -41.55 10.24
C PHE A 103 -16.93 -42.80 10.72
N TYR A 104 -15.63 -42.70 11.03
CA TYR A 104 -14.81 -43.84 11.46
C TYR A 104 -14.90 -44.10 12.97
N VAL A 105 -15.48 -43.17 13.71
CA VAL A 105 -15.56 -43.20 15.17
C VAL A 105 -17.02 -43.37 15.57
N ASP A 106 -17.26 -44.22 16.57
CA ASP A 106 -18.60 -44.48 17.09
C ASP A 106 -19.23 -43.24 17.75
N LEU A 107 -20.55 -43.29 17.89
CA LEU A 107 -21.32 -42.23 18.55
C LEU A 107 -20.93 -42.08 20.02
N ILE A 108 -20.68 -40.83 20.42
CA ILE A 108 -20.43 -40.38 21.78
C ILE A 108 -21.73 -39.81 22.32
N ILE A 109 -22.14 -40.29 23.49
CA ILE A 109 -23.32 -39.84 24.21
C ILE A 109 -22.86 -39.17 25.50
N GLU A 110 -23.15 -37.89 25.63
CA GLU A 110 -22.80 -37.07 26.79
C GLU A 110 -24.06 -36.68 27.55
N GLU A 111 -24.11 -36.97 28.84
CA GLU A 111 -25.14 -36.44 29.72
C GLU A 111 -24.85 -34.96 30.02
N GLN A 112 -25.77 -34.07 29.63
CA GLN A 112 -25.54 -32.61 29.73
C GLN A 112 -26.28 -31.93 30.84
N ALA A 113 -27.51 -32.35 31.11
CA ALA A 113 -28.32 -31.72 32.13
C ALA A 113 -29.37 -32.66 32.69
N THR A 114 -29.81 -32.37 33.91
CA THR A 114 -31.03 -32.90 34.50
C THR A 114 -32.04 -31.78 34.64
N TRP A 115 -33.31 -32.07 34.41
CA TRP A 115 -34.40 -31.14 34.62
C TRP A 115 -35.33 -31.70 35.69
N ASP A 116 -35.69 -30.85 36.64
CA ASP A 116 -36.62 -31.14 37.73
C ASP A 116 -37.69 -30.04 37.77
N ILE A 117 -38.93 -30.39 38.13
CA ILE A 117 -40.06 -29.46 38.17
C ILE A 117 -39.84 -28.29 39.14
N ASN A 118 -39.12 -28.53 40.24
CA ASN A 118 -38.87 -27.52 41.27
C ASN A 118 -37.66 -26.62 40.96
N ASN A 119 -36.60 -27.20 40.37
CA ASN A 119 -35.30 -26.53 40.22
C ASN A 119 -34.97 -26.12 38.78
N GLY A 120 -35.80 -26.51 37.80
CA GLY A 120 -35.54 -26.24 36.39
C GLY A 120 -34.40 -27.08 35.82
N ILE A 121 -33.74 -26.58 34.76
CA ILE A 121 -32.61 -27.28 34.11
C ILE A 121 -31.33 -27.03 34.91
N ASN A 122 -30.70 -28.10 35.37
CA ASN A 122 -29.37 -28.09 35.97
C ASN A 122 -28.35 -28.67 35.00
N PHE A 123 -27.45 -27.83 34.48
CA PHE A 123 -26.38 -28.23 33.57
C PHE A 123 -25.18 -28.79 34.34
N PHE A 124 -24.68 -29.96 33.94
CA PHE A 124 -23.48 -30.55 34.52
C PHE A 124 -22.20 -29.85 34.07
N ASP A 125 -22.19 -29.33 32.83
CA ASP A 125 -21.07 -28.59 32.27
C ASP A 125 -21.57 -27.31 31.59
N SER A 126 -20.87 -26.20 31.82
CA SER A 126 -21.14 -24.89 31.21
C SER A 126 -20.22 -24.59 30.02
N ILE A 127 -19.29 -25.49 29.70
CA ILE A 127 -18.33 -25.30 28.61
C ILE A 127 -19.05 -25.41 27.24
N PRO A 128 -18.80 -24.47 26.30
CA PRO A 128 -19.37 -24.52 24.96
C PRO A 128 -19.05 -25.82 24.20
N THR A 129 -19.96 -26.25 23.32
CA THR A 129 -19.84 -27.48 22.50
C THR A 129 -18.53 -27.53 21.71
N SER A 130 -18.09 -26.41 21.13
CA SER A 130 -16.85 -26.30 20.35
C SER A 130 -15.58 -26.63 21.15
N ARG A 131 -15.59 -26.43 22.47
CA ARG A 131 -14.47 -26.78 23.35
C ARG A 131 -14.58 -28.22 23.86
N ARG A 132 -15.77 -28.68 24.22
CA ARG A 132 -16.00 -30.04 24.73
C ARG A 132 -15.72 -31.09 23.65
N ARG A 133 -16.22 -30.85 22.44
CA ARG A 133 -16.09 -31.76 21.29
C ARG A 133 -14.80 -31.57 20.48
N ARG A 134 -13.76 -30.99 21.09
CA ARG A 134 -12.48 -30.69 20.41
C ARG A 134 -11.68 -31.95 20.07
N ASN A 135 -11.81 -33.02 20.86
CA ASN A 135 -11.06 -34.26 20.67
C ASN A 135 -11.69 -35.09 19.54
N LEU A 136 -10.95 -35.25 18.44
CA LEU A 136 -11.40 -35.96 17.25
C LEU A 136 -10.97 -37.44 17.20
N GLN A 137 -10.41 -37.97 18.29
CA GLN A 137 -10.04 -39.40 18.43
C GLN A 137 -9.23 -39.95 17.24
N LEU A 138 -8.18 -39.24 16.84
CA LEU A 138 -7.26 -39.57 15.73
C LEU A 138 -7.92 -39.65 14.34
N THR A 139 -9.11 -39.04 14.17
CA THR A 139 -9.78 -38.93 12.88
C THR A 139 -8.83 -38.41 11.78
N PRO A 140 -8.75 -39.08 10.62
CA PRO A 140 -7.94 -38.62 9.49
C PRO A 140 -8.65 -37.49 8.74
N LEU A 141 -8.13 -36.28 8.87
CA LEU A 141 -8.56 -35.12 8.10
C LEU A 141 -7.75 -35.01 6.81
N LYS A 142 -8.42 -34.67 5.71
CA LYS A 142 -7.80 -34.51 4.39
C LYS A 142 -7.50 -33.04 4.11
N THR A 143 -6.29 -32.75 3.65
CA THR A 143 -5.88 -31.39 3.28
C THR A 143 -5.14 -31.36 1.94
N CYS A 144 -5.11 -30.19 1.31
CA CYS A 144 -4.31 -29.94 0.12
C CYS A 144 -3.38 -28.74 0.32
N LEU A 145 -2.10 -28.93 0.05
CA LEU A 145 -1.07 -27.89 0.00
C LEU A 145 -0.96 -27.35 -1.42
N VAL A 146 -0.66 -26.06 -1.56
CA VAL A 146 -0.33 -25.44 -2.85
C VAL A 146 1.18 -25.24 -2.91
N LEU A 147 1.85 -25.90 -3.85
CA LEU A 147 3.31 -25.91 -3.99
C LEU A 147 3.68 -25.45 -5.39
N THR A 148 4.51 -24.41 -5.49
CA THR A 148 5.10 -23.98 -6.77
C THR A 148 6.37 -24.76 -7.07
N ASN A 149 7.10 -25.21 -6.05
CA ASN A 149 8.26 -26.08 -6.18
C ASN A 149 7.99 -27.44 -5.50
N PRO A 150 8.13 -28.57 -6.21
CA PRO A 150 7.98 -29.90 -5.61
C PRO A 150 8.90 -30.16 -4.40
N ASP A 151 10.10 -29.57 -4.38
CA ASP A 151 11.08 -29.78 -3.31
C ASP A 151 10.66 -29.13 -1.98
N THR A 152 9.70 -28.20 -2.02
CA THR A 152 9.10 -27.60 -0.82
C THR A 152 8.60 -28.66 0.16
N LEU A 153 8.17 -29.83 -0.32
CA LEU A 153 7.66 -30.91 0.53
C LEU A 153 8.72 -31.45 1.53
N ASN A 154 10.00 -31.43 1.14
CA ASN A 154 11.11 -31.86 1.99
C ASN A 154 11.50 -30.79 3.02
N HIS A 155 11.09 -29.54 2.78
CA HIS A 155 11.53 -28.33 3.49
C HIS A 155 10.37 -27.58 4.16
N LEU A 156 9.32 -28.30 4.61
CA LEU A 156 8.15 -27.69 5.25
C LEU A 156 8.41 -27.18 6.68
N THR A 157 9.35 -27.79 7.40
CA THR A 157 9.57 -27.51 8.85
C THR A 157 11.00 -27.12 9.20
N ASP A 158 11.92 -27.12 8.25
CA ASP A 158 13.36 -26.90 8.51
C ASP A 158 13.80 -25.45 8.34
N TYR A 159 12.86 -24.56 7.99
CA TYR A 159 13.08 -23.13 7.77
C TYR A 159 14.12 -22.81 6.68
N LYS A 160 14.40 -23.76 5.77
CA LYS A 160 15.19 -23.51 4.57
C LYS A 160 14.32 -22.94 3.45
N ASP A 161 14.95 -22.28 2.49
CA ASP A 161 14.31 -21.70 1.29
C ASP A 161 13.04 -20.92 1.59
N LYS A 162 13.11 -20.03 2.58
CA LYS A 162 11.97 -19.24 3.08
C LYS A 162 11.30 -18.39 2.00
N ARG A 163 12.01 -18.08 0.90
CA ARG A 163 11.52 -17.35 -0.27
C ARG A 163 10.48 -18.13 -1.07
N ILE A 164 10.54 -19.46 -1.06
CA ILE A 164 9.70 -20.34 -1.87
C ILE A 164 8.55 -20.87 -1.03
N ASP A 165 7.32 -20.73 -1.54
CA ASP A 165 6.08 -21.22 -0.93
C ASP A 165 5.92 -20.83 0.56
N ALA A 166 6.32 -19.60 0.90
CA ALA A 166 6.38 -19.10 2.28
C ALA A 166 5.03 -19.22 3.02
N VAL A 167 3.94 -18.92 2.32
CA VAL A 167 2.56 -19.06 2.82
C VAL A 167 2.29 -20.52 3.21
N THR A 168 2.59 -21.48 2.32
CA THR A 168 2.35 -22.90 2.56
C THR A 168 3.19 -23.42 3.73
N LYS A 169 4.47 -23.05 3.82
CA LYS A 169 5.34 -23.42 4.96
C LYS A 169 4.77 -22.91 6.30
N ALA A 170 4.32 -21.66 6.33
CA ALA A 170 3.70 -21.08 7.53
C ALA A 170 2.39 -21.78 7.92
N ASN A 171 1.48 -21.94 6.96
CA ASN A 171 0.20 -22.59 7.20
C ASN A 171 0.37 -24.05 7.62
N TYR A 172 1.37 -24.78 7.08
CA TYR A 172 1.65 -26.15 7.48
C TYR A 172 2.01 -26.25 8.96
N ILE A 173 2.94 -25.41 9.46
CA ILE A 173 3.34 -25.40 10.87
C ILE A 173 2.15 -25.08 11.78
N TRP A 174 1.36 -24.07 11.42
CA TRP A 174 0.18 -23.68 12.19
C TRP A 174 -0.92 -24.75 12.17
N MET A 175 -1.14 -25.39 11.03
CA MET A 175 -2.05 -26.52 10.89
C MET A 175 -1.63 -27.67 11.81
N MET A 176 -0.36 -28.02 11.88
CA MET A 176 0.12 -29.07 12.78
C MET A 176 -0.17 -28.75 14.25
N HIS A 177 -0.07 -27.49 14.66
CA HIS A 177 -0.49 -27.07 16.00
C HIS A 177 -2.00 -27.26 16.23
N LEU A 178 -2.84 -26.89 15.27
CA LEU A 178 -4.30 -27.08 15.36
C LEU A 178 -4.68 -28.56 15.41
N VAL A 179 -4.07 -29.37 14.54
CA VAL A 179 -4.33 -30.82 14.44
C VAL A 179 -3.96 -31.54 15.73
N ASN A 180 -2.79 -31.22 16.29
CA ASN A 180 -2.37 -31.76 17.58
C ASN A 180 -3.32 -31.34 18.71
N GLN A 181 -3.83 -30.10 18.69
CA GLN A 181 -4.79 -29.62 19.67
C GLN A 181 -6.15 -30.35 19.58
N MET A 182 -6.55 -30.75 18.37
CA MET A 182 -7.78 -31.50 18.11
C MET A 182 -7.61 -33.02 18.28
N ASN A 183 -6.41 -33.50 18.58
CA ASN A 183 -6.10 -34.94 18.60
C ASN A 183 -6.57 -35.65 17.32
N ALA A 184 -6.27 -35.07 16.16
CA ALA A 184 -6.61 -35.58 14.84
C ALA A 184 -5.36 -36.03 14.08
N THR A 185 -5.52 -36.81 13.01
CA THR A 185 -4.45 -37.11 12.06
C THR A 185 -4.70 -36.37 10.75
N VAL A 186 -3.66 -36.07 9.96
CA VAL A 186 -3.83 -35.38 8.68
C VAL A 186 -3.18 -36.14 7.55
N THR A 187 -3.89 -36.19 6.43
CA THR A 187 -3.39 -36.69 5.14
C THR A 187 -3.31 -35.54 4.16
N TYR A 188 -2.14 -35.36 3.54
CA TYR A 188 -1.87 -34.23 2.66
C TYR A 188 -1.85 -34.68 1.20
N THR A 189 -2.46 -33.87 0.35
CA THR A 189 -2.28 -33.89 -1.10
C THR A 189 -1.67 -32.56 -1.52
N TRP A 190 -1.14 -32.46 -2.74
CA TRP A 190 -0.64 -31.18 -3.24
C TRP A 190 -1.18 -30.85 -4.64
N ARG A 191 -1.25 -29.56 -4.93
CA ARG A 191 -1.59 -28.98 -6.23
C ARG A 191 -0.63 -27.82 -6.51
N ASP A 192 -0.51 -27.49 -7.78
CA ASP A 192 0.26 -26.35 -8.29
C ASP A 192 -0.44 -25.00 -8.09
N THR A 193 -1.77 -25.02 -7.92
CA THR A 193 -2.61 -23.82 -7.89
C THR A 193 -3.63 -23.83 -6.75
N TRP A 194 -3.95 -22.63 -6.25
CA TRP A 194 -5.06 -22.43 -5.31
C TRP A 194 -6.40 -22.85 -5.91
N GLY A 195 -6.58 -22.65 -7.21
CA GLY A 195 -7.82 -22.98 -7.90
C GLY A 195 -8.60 -21.75 -8.35
N TYR A 196 -9.00 -21.78 -9.62
CA TYR A 196 -9.67 -20.68 -10.29
C TYR A 196 -10.98 -21.18 -10.93
N PRO A 197 -11.99 -20.32 -11.07
CA PRO A 197 -13.25 -20.71 -11.70
C PRO A 197 -13.02 -20.91 -13.19
N ASP A 198 -13.41 -22.08 -13.69
CA ASP A 198 -13.44 -22.36 -15.11
C ASP A 198 -14.72 -21.80 -15.75
N LYS A 199 -14.76 -21.70 -17.08
CA LYS A 199 -15.94 -21.22 -17.83
C LYS A 199 -17.20 -22.05 -17.56
N ASN A 200 -17.01 -23.31 -17.20
CA ASN A 200 -18.07 -24.26 -16.88
C ASN A 200 -18.62 -24.11 -15.45
N GLY A 201 -18.13 -23.14 -14.67
CA GLY A 201 -18.54 -22.90 -13.28
C GLY A 201 -17.87 -23.82 -12.25
N THR A 202 -17.07 -24.79 -12.71
CA THR A 202 -16.28 -25.68 -11.85
C THR A 202 -14.99 -25.01 -11.37
N TRP A 203 -14.54 -25.36 -10.17
CA TRP A 203 -13.27 -24.87 -9.62
C TRP A 203 -12.14 -25.88 -9.81
N SER A 204 -10.96 -25.38 -10.20
CA SER A 204 -9.72 -26.15 -10.25
C SER A 204 -8.94 -26.07 -8.92
N GLY A 205 -7.76 -26.70 -8.84
CA GLY A 205 -6.82 -26.57 -7.71
C GLY A 205 -7.40 -26.96 -6.34
N MET A 206 -6.83 -26.39 -5.28
CA MET A 206 -7.25 -26.62 -3.89
C MET A 206 -8.72 -26.24 -3.63
N ILE A 207 -9.20 -25.11 -4.17
CA ILE A 207 -10.59 -24.66 -4.02
C ILE A 207 -11.56 -25.66 -4.66
N GLY A 208 -11.22 -26.22 -5.82
CA GLY A 208 -12.02 -27.27 -6.45
C GLY A 208 -12.15 -28.53 -5.62
N LEU A 209 -11.08 -28.93 -4.93
CA LEU A 209 -11.11 -30.07 -4.01
C LEU A 209 -11.99 -29.79 -2.79
N LEU A 210 -12.00 -28.55 -2.27
CA LEU A 210 -12.89 -28.13 -1.18
C LEU A 210 -14.36 -28.10 -1.61
N ASP A 211 -14.64 -27.57 -2.79
CA ASP A 211 -15.98 -27.46 -3.36
C ASP A 211 -16.62 -28.85 -3.55
N ARG A 212 -15.85 -29.79 -4.14
CA ARG A 212 -16.27 -31.19 -4.31
C ARG A 212 -16.24 -32.01 -3.01
N GLY A 213 -15.69 -31.46 -1.93
CA GLY A 213 -15.59 -32.14 -0.65
C GLY A 213 -14.63 -33.32 -0.61
N GLU A 214 -13.62 -33.32 -1.48
CA GLU A 214 -12.54 -34.32 -1.49
C GLU A 214 -11.54 -34.10 -0.34
N ILE A 215 -11.43 -32.85 0.10
CA ILE A 215 -10.64 -32.43 1.26
C ILE A 215 -11.51 -31.68 2.28
N ASP A 216 -11.12 -31.74 3.55
CA ASP A 216 -11.85 -31.14 4.66
C ASP A 216 -11.52 -29.64 4.80
N PHE A 217 -10.23 -29.30 4.67
CA PHE A 217 -9.72 -27.94 4.80
C PHE A 217 -8.47 -27.70 3.93
N GLY A 218 -8.23 -26.45 3.54
CA GLY A 218 -7.08 -26.06 2.72
C GLY A 218 -5.82 -25.92 3.56
N GLY A 219 -4.71 -26.48 3.10
CA GLY A 219 -3.42 -26.45 3.80
C GLY A 219 -2.58 -25.20 3.50
N THR A 220 -3.01 -24.39 2.51
CA THR A 220 -2.39 -23.10 2.17
C THR A 220 -3.44 -21.99 2.27
N ALA A 221 -3.10 -20.87 2.92
CA ALA A 221 -4.02 -19.73 2.99
C ALA A 221 -4.24 -19.07 1.62
N THR A 222 -5.40 -18.44 1.44
CA THR A 222 -5.76 -17.72 0.22
C THR A 222 -6.31 -16.34 0.55
N PHE A 223 -6.08 -15.38 -0.36
CA PHE A 223 -6.75 -14.08 -0.29
C PHE A 223 -8.28 -14.21 -0.30
N LEU A 224 -8.94 -13.30 0.41
CA LEU A 224 -10.39 -13.14 0.45
C LEU A 224 -10.86 -12.46 -0.85
N ILE A 225 -11.51 -13.20 -1.74
CA ILE A 225 -12.11 -12.64 -2.95
C ILE A 225 -13.59 -12.99 -3.08
N LYS A 226 -14.37 -12.06 -3.63
CA LYS A 226 -15.84 -12.18 -3.76
C LYS A 226 -16.29 -13.50 -4.39
N GLN A 227 -15.59 -13.96 -5.42
CA GLN A 227 -15.93 -15.20 -6.13
C GLN A 227 -15.81 -16.45 -5.25
N ARG A 228 -14.89 -16.47 -4.27
CA ARG A 228 -14.64 -17.64 -3.39
C ARG A 228 -15.59 -17.70 -2.18
N ILE A 229 -16.14 -16.57 -1.74
CA ILE A 229 -17.08 -16.50 -0.59
C ILE A 229 -18.32 -17.41 -0.80
N GLY A 230 -18.73 -17.60 -2.06
CA GLY A 230 -19.83 -18.48 -2.42
C GLY A 230 -19.55 -19.98 -2.25
N VAL A 231 -18.28 -20.38 -2.22
CA VAL A 231 -17.84 -21.77 -2.45
C VAL A 231 -17.16 -22.35 -1.22
N ILE A 232 -16.35 -21.54 -0.55
CA ILE A 232 -15.56 -21.94 0.62
C ILE A 232 -15.85 -21.02 1.80
N GLU A 233 -15.40 -21.43 2.99
CA GLU A 233 -15.52 -20.65 4.21
C GLU A 233 -14.13 -20.27 4.74
N TYR A 234 -13.97 -19.03 5.15
CA TYR A 234 -12.70 -18.47 5.61
C TYR A 234 -12.61 -18.52 7.14
N LEU A 235 -11.46 -18.93 7.64
CA LEU A 235 -11.14 -19.00 9.06
C LEU A 235 -10.27 -17.80 9.46
N GLN A 236 -10.43 -17.29 10.68
CA GLN A 236 -9.70 -16.12 11.20
C GLN A 236 -8.24 -16.44 11.57
N LEU A 237 -7.51 -17.11 10.67
CA LEU A 237 -6.07 -17.34 10.74
C LEU A 237 -5.40 -16.64 9.56
N TYR A 238 -4.91 -15.43 9.81
CA TYR A 238 -4.29 -14.57 8.81
C TYR A 238 -2.81 -14.91 8.63
N THR A 239 -2.36 -15.01 7.39
CA THR A 239 -0.94 -15.19 7.08
C THR A 239 -0.39 -13.82 6.69
N PRO A 240 0.58 -13.25 7.43
CA PRO A 240 1.02 -11.85 7.27
C PRO A 240 1.93 -11.71 6.04
N VAL A 241 1.37 -11.98 4.88
CA VAL A 241 2.00 -11.96 3.57
C VAL A 241 1.23 -10.96 2.73
N GLY A 242 1.82 -9.78 2.57
CA GLY A 242 1.29 -8.73 1.71
C GLY A 242 1.78 -8.90 0.28
N SER A 243 0.92 -8.58 -0.68
CA SER A 243 1.28 -8.46 -2.09
C SER A 243 1.20 -6.98 -2.47
N LYS A 244 2.37 -6.32 -2.57
CA LYS A 244 2.46 -4.85 -2.63
C LYS A 244 3.45 -4.42 -3.69
N PHE A 245 3.26 -3.22 -4.24
CA PHE A 245 4.32 -2.51 -4.94
C PHE A 245 5.34 -2.00 -3.93
N VAL A 246 6.61 -2.38 -4.13
CA VAL A 246 7.74 -1.89 -3.35
C VAL A 246 8.65 -1.08 -4.27
N PHE A 247 9.06 0.10 -3.83
CA PHE A 247 9.98 0.98 -4.56
C PHE A 247 10.77 1.85 -3.60
N ARG A 248 11.86 2.45 -4.09
CA ARG A 248 12.57 3.51 -3.37
C ARG A 248 11.94 4.85 -3.74
N LYS A 249 11.66 5.69 -2.73
CA LYS A 249 11.10 7.03 -2.97
C LYS A 249 11.98 7.80 -3.95
N PRO A 250 11.42 8.36 -5.04
CA PRO A 250 12.21 9.16 -5.96
C PRO A 250 12.67 10.46 -5.28
N PRO A 251 13.80 11.03 -5.73
CA PRO A 251 14.28 12.31 -5.22
C PRO A 251 13.26 13.42 -5.50
N LEU A 252 13.21 14.44 -4.64
CA LEU A 252 12.22 15.52 -4.78
C LEU A 252 12.37 16.29 -6.10
N SER A 253 13.61 16.41 -6.59
CA SER A 253 13.99 16.98 -7.87
C SER A 253 13.32 16.32 -9.08
N TYR A 254 12.94 15.05 -8.98
CA TYR A 254 12.25 14.32 -10.05
C TYR A 254 10.78 14.71 -10.18
N VAL A 255 10.14 15.09 -9.07
CA VAL A 255 8.68 15.32 -9.03
C VAL A 255 8.35 16.81 -9.14
N SER A 256 9.22 17.68 -8.63
CA SER A 256 8.95 19.11 -8.49
C SER A 256 10.17 19.96 -8.83
N ASN A 257 9.93 21.19 -9.30
CA ASN A 257 11.01 22.17 -9.46
C ASN A 257 11.56 22.60 -8.09
N LEU A 258 12.77 22.17 -7.80
CA LEU A 258 13.41 22.38 -6.51
C LEU A 258 13.69 23.85 -6.19
N PHE A 259 13.88 24.70 -7.20
CA PHE A 259 14.23 26.12 -7.01
C PHE A 259 13.03 26.98 -6.59
N THR A 260 11.80 26.51 -6.79
CA THR A 260 10.59 27.23 -6.34
C THR A 260 10.12 26.86 -4.94
N LEU A 261 10.58 25.72 -4.42
CA LEU A 261 10.20 25.14 -3.14
C LEU A 261 10.83 25.76 -1.86
N PRO A 262 11.97 26.49 -1.88
CA PRO A 262 12.59 26.99 -0.66
C PRO A 262 11.73 28.00 0.10
N PHE A 263 10.83 28.67 -0.62
CA PHE A 263 9.87 29.63 -0.09
C PHE A 263 8.45 29.22 -0.50
N GLY A 264 7.51 29.32 0.43
CA GLY A 264 6.09 29.16 0.11
C GLY A 264 5.59 30.28 -0.80
N HIS A 265 4.49 30.05 -1.50
CA HIS A 265 3.91 31.05 -2.41
C HIS A 265 3.64 32.40 -1.74
N THR A 266 3.22 32.41 -0.46
CA THR A 266 3.02 33.63 0.33
C THR A 266 4.30 34.44 0.51
N VAL A 267 5.43 33.77 0.72
CA VAL A 267 6.74 34.42 0.87
C VAL A 267 7.22 34.98 -0.47
N TRP A 268 7.02 34.25 -1.57
CA TRP A 268 7.30 34.77 -2.91
C TRP A 268 6.50 36.04 -3.22
N TYR A 269 5.20 36.06 -2.92
CA TYR A 269 4.38 37.27 -3.07
C TYR A 269 4.85 38.41 -2.16
N ALA A 270 5.23 38.10 -0.91
CA ALA A 270 5.76 39.10 0.01
C ALA A 270 7.08 39.70 -0.48
N ILE A 271 7.99 38.89 -1.06
CA ILE A 271 9.23 39.37 -1.68
C ILE A 271 8.90 40.33 -2.82
N GLY A 272 7.96 39.98 -3.71
CA GLY A 272 7.54 40.86 -4.80
C GLY A 272 6.98 42.20 -4.32
N VAL A 273 6.10 42.18 -3.31
CA VAL A 273 5.54 43.41 -2.71
C VAL A 273 6.64 44.25 -2.06
N MET A 274 7.54 43.62 -1.29
CA MET A 274 8.67 44.30 -0.66
C MET A 274 9.62 44.91 -1.71
N SER A 275 9.91 44.20 -2.80
CA SER A 275 10.69 44.73 -3.92
C SER A 275 10.06 45.97 -4.54
N CYS A 276 8.73 45.98 -4.76
CA CYS A 276 8.02 47.15 -5.26
C CYS A 276 8.11 48.34 -4.28
N ILE A 277 7.95 48.09 -2.98
CA ILE A 277 8.06 49.12 -1.94
C ILE A 277 9.48 49.72 -1.91
N VAL A 278 10.52 48.87 -1.95
CA VAL A 278 11.92 49.31 -1.95
C VAL A 278 12.26 50.07 -3.23
N LEU A 279 11.75 49.67 -4.40
CA LEU A 279 11.89 50.45 -5.64
C LEU A 279 11.30 51.85 -5.51
N GLY A 280 10.13 51.97 -4.88
CA GLY A 280 9.50 53.25 -4.60
C GLY A 280 10.38 54.14 -3.69
N PHE A 281 10.89 53.59 -2.60
CA PHE A 281 11.78 54.32 -1.70
C PHE A 281 13.10 54.71 -2.37
N LEU A 282 13.75 53.81 -3.12
CA LEU A 282 14.97 54.11 -3.87
C LEU A 282 14.74 55.23 -4.88
N TYR A 283 13.63 55.19 -5.63
CA TYR A 283 13.29 56.24 -6.59
C TYR A 283 13.13 57.60 -5.92
N ILE A 284 12.40 57.62 -4.80
CA ILE A 284 12.17 58.83 -4.03
C ILE A 284 13.50 59.38 -3.48
N THR A 285 14.33 58.54 -2.85
CA THR A 285 15.59 58.99 -2.24
C THR A 285 16.60 59.43 -3.30
N MET A 286 16.72 58.73 -4.43
CA MET A 286 17.62 59.11 -5.51
C MET A 286 17.17 60.39 -6.21
N LYS A 287 15.86 60.61 -6.40
CA LYS A 287 15.34 61.89 -6.92
C LYS A 287 15.59 63.04 -5.96
N TRP A 288 15.43 62.83 -4.65
CA TRP A 288 15.74 63.85 -3.65
C TRP A 288 17.23 64.17 -3.61
N GLU A 289 18.08 63.15 -3.65
CA GLU A 289 19.52 63.31 -3.68
C GLU A 289 19.99 64.06 -4.94
N TRP A 290 19.46 63.72 -6.11
CA TRP A 290 19.72 64.44 -7.36
C TRP A 290 19.35 65.93 -7.25
N LYS A 291 18.17 66.24 -6.69
CA LYS A 291 17.69 67.62 -6.52
C LYS A 291 18.47 68.42 -5.48
N GLU A 292 19.05 67.77 -4.47
CA GLU A 292 19.86 68.43 -3.45
C GLU A 292 21.28 68.73 -3.94
N ILE A 293 21.86 67.81 -4.71
CA ILE A 293 23.17 67.99 -5.36
C ILE A 293 23.07 69.07 -6.46
N GLU A 294 21.99 69.09 -7.25
CA GLU A 294 21.74 70.11 -8.29
C GLU A 294 21.77 71.56 -7.73
N LYS A 295 21.34 71.75 -6.48
CA LYS A 295 21.32 73.07 -5.82
C LYS A 295 22.67 73.50 -5.25
N SER A 296 23.65 72.60 -5.16
CA SER A 296 24.95 72.85 -4.53
C SER A 296 25.99 73.26 -5.59
N PRO A 297 26.46 74.53 -5.65
CA PRO A 297 27.20 75.07 -6.80
C PRO A 297 28.66 74.58 -6.98
N GLY A 298 29.08 73.49 -6.34
CA GLY A 298 30.49 73.04 -6.32
C GLY A 298 30.74 71.56 -6.62
N GLU A 299 29.69 70.75 -6.84
CA GLU A 299 29.77 69.30 -7.07
C GLU A 299 29.19 68.88 -8.44
N GLN A 300 29.07 69.81 -9.39
CA GLN A 300 28.36 69.60 -10.65
C GLN A 300 29.08 68.66 -11.65
N ASP A 301 30.39 68.41 -11.50
CA ASP A 301 31.18 67.68 -12.49
C ASP A 301 31.06 66.13 -12.41
N GLU A 302 30.40 65.57 -11.39
CA GLU A 302 30.34 64.09 -11.21
C GLU A 302 28.97 63.44 -11.43
N LEU A 303 27.87 64.20 -11.56
CA LEU A 303 26.51 63.63 -11.63
C LEU A 303 25.97 63.59 -13.08
N LYS A 304 26.25 62.49 -13.79
CA LYS A 304 26.04 62.38 -15.26
C LYS A 304 24.59 62.30 -15.78
N SER A 305 23.54 62.08 -14.97
CA SER A 305 22.16 62.04 -15.49
C SER A 305 21.07 62.06 -14.39
N ASN A 306 19.85 62.40 -14.77
CA ASN A 306 18.65 62.34 -13.94
C ASN A 306 18.26 60.86 -13.69
N PRO A 307 18.06 60.40 -12.44
CA PRO A 307 17.86 58.98 -12.16
C PRO A 307 16.59 58.44 -12.84
N THR A 308 16.74 57.32 -13.55
CA THR A 308 15.65 56.63 -14.25
C THR A 308 15.17 55.44 -13.42
N ILE A 309 13.91 55.04 -13.59
CA ILE A 309 13.35 53.86 -12.92
C ILE A 309 14.12 52.59 -13.29
N SER A 310 14.67 52.52 -14.51
CA SER A 310 15.54 51.42 -14.97
C SER A 310 16.80 51.28 -14.12
N ASP A 311 17.43 52.39 -13.73
CA ASP A 311 18.67 52.38 -12.94
C ASP A 311 18.39 51.82 -11.54
N ASN A 312 17.26 52.21 -10.96
CA ASN A 312 16.81 51.72 -9.65
C ASN A 312 16.46 50.23 -9.70
N LEU A 313 15.88 49.77 -10.82
CA LEU A 313 15.60 48.36 -11.05
C LEU A 313 16.88 47.54 -11.15
N LEU A 314 17.89 48.05 -11.87
CA LEU A 314 19.21 47.41 -11.96
C LEU A 314 19.89 47.35 -10.59
N ILE A 315 19.83 48.42 -9.79
CA ILE A 315 20.36 48.45 -8.42
C ILE A 315 19.67 47.40 -7.54
N LEU A 316 18.34 47.32 -7.59
CA LEU A 316 17.59 46.32 -6.84
C LEU A 316 17.98 44.90 -7.27
N LEU A 317 18.06 44.65 -8.59
CA LEU A 317 18.42 43.35 -9.14
C LEU A 317 19.85 42.95 -8.73
N SER A 318 20.80 43.88 -8.76
CA SER A 318 22.18 43.68 -8.29
C SER A 318 22.20 43.32 -6.81
N ALA A 319 21.48 44.03 -5.96
CA ALA A 319 21.42 43.75 -4.53
C ALA A 319 20.84 42.35 -4.24
N ILE A 320 19.74 41.96 -4.90
CA ILE A 320 19.13 40.62 -4.77
C ILE A 320 20.09 39.53 -5.27
N SER A 321 20.82 39.81 -6.37
CA SER A 321 21.79 38.87 -6.96
C SER A 321 23.15 38.87 -6.25
N GLN A 322 23.29 39.60 -5.15
CA GLN A 322 24.55 39.80 -4.42
C GLN A 322 25.71 40.32 -5.28
N GLN A 323 25.39 41.07 -6.32
CA GLN A 323 26.37 41.76 -7.15
C GLN A 323 26.65 43.15 -6.58
N GLY A 324 27.85 43.65 -6.81
CA GLY A 324 28.23 45.00 -6.38
C GLY A 324 27.31 46.07 -7.00
N LEU A 325 27.03 47.13 -6.23
CA LEU A 325 26.26 48.27 -6.71
C LEU A 325 27.21 49.28 -7.35
N SER A 326 26.88 49.74 -8.55
CA SER A 326 27.54 50.88 -9.19
C SER A 326 27.10 52.23 -8.62
N TYR A 327 26.07 52.24 -7.77
CA TYR A 327 25.53 53.42 -7.11
C TYR A 327 26.08 53.59 -5.71
N GLU A 328 26.73 54.72 -5.46
CA GLU A 328 27.21 55.11 -4.13
C GLU A 328 26.28 56.18 -3.51
N PRO A 329 25.52 55.85 -2.45
CA PRO A 329 24.65 56.81 -1.80
C PRO A 329 25.45 57.82 -0.95
N ARG A 330 25.30 59.12 -1.23
CA ARG A 330 25.95 60.22 -0.51
C ARG A 330 25.09 60.70 0.67
N THR A 331 23.78 60.80 0.50
CA THR A 331 22.87 61.25 1.58
C THR A 331 22.65 60.17 2.65
N ILE A 332 22.46 60.59 3.90
CA ILE A 332 22.19 59.68 5.03
C ILE A 332 20.92 58.84 4.78
N SER A 333 19.87 59.45 4.23
CA SER A 333 18.62 58.75 3.91
C SER A 333 18.81 57.64 2.87
N SER A 334 19.51 57.92 1.77
CA SER A 334 19.83 56.91 0.75
C SER A 334 20.73 55.80 1.30
N ARG A 335 21.69 56.12 2.17
CA ARG A 335 22.54 55.13 2.85
C ARG A 335 21.73 54.18 3.72
N ILE A 336 20.74 54.68 4.46
CA ILE A 336 19.87 53.82 5.29
C ILE A 336 19.03 52.89 4.42
N VAL A 337 18.42 53.40 3.34
CA VAL A 337 17.58 52.58 2.44
C VAL A 337 18.39 51.50 1.74
N THR A 338 19.55 51.86 1.18
CA THR A 338 20.46 50.91 0.52
C THR A 338 21.02 49.88 1.50
N PHE A 339 21.43 50.29 2.70
CA PHE A 339 21.89 49.38 3.74
C PHE A 339 20.81 48.37 4.17
N MET A 340 19.57 48.84 4.38
CA MET A 340 18.45 47.96 4.71
C MET A 340 18.11 47.00 3.56
N LEU A 341 18.19 47.46 2.31
CA LEU A 341 18.03 46.60 1.13
C LEU A 341 19.10 45.50 1.12
N LEU A 342 20.37 45.84 1.34
CA LEU A 342 21.46 44.87 1.37
C LEU A 342 21.28 43.82 2.48
N ILE A 343 20.88 44.24 3.68
CA ILE A 343 20.56 43.31 4.78
C ILE A 343 19.40 42.38 4.42
N ALA A 344 18.33 42.93 3.85
CA ALA A 344 17.16 42.14 3.45
C ALA A 344 17.52 41.11 2.37
N ALA A 345 18.29 41.52 1.34
CA ALA A 345 18.76 40.64 0.28
C ALA A 345 19.69 39.54 0.81
N LEU A 346 20.62 39.87 1.71
CA LEU A 346 21.52 38.91 2.35
C LEU A 346 20.74 37.86 3.16
N SER A 347 19.76 38.31 3.95
CA SER A 347 18.91 37.43 4.76
C SER A 347 18.08 36.47 3.90
N LEU A 348 17.44 36.99 2.83
CA LEU A 348 16.69 36.16 1.88
C LEU A 348 17.58 35.13 1.20
N TYR A 349 18.77 35.53 0.75
CA TYR A 349 19.70 34.60 0.12
C TYR A 349 20.20 33.52 1.09
N ALA A 350 20.56 33.89 2.32
CA ALA A 350 21.01 32.93 3.33
C ALA A 350 19.93 31.90 3.66
N SER A 351 18.67 32.35 3.78
CA SER A 351 17.53 31.46 4.00
C SER A 351 17.25 30.55 2.80
N TYR A 352 17.30 31.11 1.58
CA TYR A 352 17.07 30.36 0.34
C TYR A 352 18.12 29.25 0.15
N THR A 353 19.40 29.58 0.32
CA THR A 353 20.51 28.64 0.16
C THR A 353 20.46 27.51 1.19
N ALA A 354 20.19 27.83 2.46
CA ALA A 354 20.04 26.81 3.51
C ALA A 354 18.89 25.82 3.19
N ASN A 355 17.75 26.33 2.74
CA ASN A 355 16.59 25.50 2.42
C ASN A 355 16.80 24.65 1.16
N ILE A 356 17.46 25.17 0.12
CA ILE A 356 17.78 24.37 -1.09
C ILE A 356 18.64 23.16 -0.75
N VAL A 357 19.68 23.34 0.07
CA VAL A 357 20.60 22.24 0.43
C VAL A 357 19.84 21.13 1.17
N ALA A 358 18.95 21.51 2.09
CA ALA A 358 18.09 20.54 2.78
C ALA A 358 17.11 19.83 1.81
N LEU A 359 16.53 20.56 0.85
CA LEU A 359 15.58 20.00 -0.11
C LEU A 359 16.24 19.04 -1.11
N LEU A 360 17.47 19.31 -1.56
CA LEU A 360 18.24 18.42 -2.44
C LEU A 360 18.49 17.05 -1.80
N GLN A 361 18.63 17.01 -0.48
CA GLN A 361 18.85 15.77 0.28
C GLN A 361 17.53 15.05 0.61
N SER A 362 16.39 15.70 0.40
CA SER A 362 15.08 15.15 0.77
C SER A 362 14.48 14.28 -0.34
N THR A 363 13.91 13.15 0.05
CA THR A 363 13.13 12.31 -0.86
C THR A 363 11.68 12.78 -0.93
N SER A 364 11.04 12.63 -2.08
CA SER A 364 9.62 12.96 -2.22
C SER A 364 8.72 12.00 -1.42
N SER A 365 7.64 12.54 -0.84
CA SER A 365 6.54 11.77 -0.24
C SER A 365 5.26 11.85 -1.08
N SER A 366 5.38 12.17 -2.37
CA SER A 366 4.25 12.44 -3.27
C SER A 366 3.51 11.18 -3.76
N ILE A 367 4.10 10.00 -3.62
CA ILE A 367 3.55 8.74 -4.12
C ILE A 367 3.18 7.85 -2.93
N ASN A 368 1.94 7.95 -2.46
CA ASN A 368 1.40 7.13 -1.36
C ASN A 368 0.24 6.24 -1.81
N THR A 369 -0.42 6.60 -2.91
CA THR A 369 -1.59 5.87 -3.42
C THR A 369 -1.30 5.18 -4.74
N LEU A 370 -2.07 4.13 -5.06
CA LEU A 370 -1.97 3.44 -6.34
C LEU A 370 -2.23 4.38 -7.54
N LYS A 371 -3.12 5.37 -7.39
CA LYS A 371 -3.41 6.35 -8.44
C LYS A 371 -2.22 7.27 -8.71
N GLU A 372 -1.55 7.74 -7.65
CA GLU A 372 -0.31 8.51 -7.78
C GLU A 372 0.79 7.66 -8.41
N LEU A 373 0.91 6.38 -8.03
CA LEU A 373 1.89 5.46 -8.63
C LEU A 373 1.69 5.32 -10.15
N ILE A 374 0.45 5.15 -10.61
CA ILE A 374 0.09 5.08 -12.04
C ILE A 374 0.52 6.34 -12.81
N ASN A 375 0.42 7.52 -12.17
CA ASN A 375 0.72 8.81 -12.78
C ASN A 375 2.16 9.30 -12.52
N SER A 376 2.93 8.61 -11.69
CA SER A 376 4.26 9.05 -11.23
C SER A 376 5.36 8.99 -12.31
N GLY A 377 5.11 8.30 -13.42
CA GLY A 377 6.12 8.06 -14.45
C GLY A 377 7.19 7.03 -14.05
N LEU A 378 7.08 6.38 -12.88
CA LEU A 378 7.96 5.27 -12.50
C LEU A 378 7.77 4.08 -13.46
N LYS A 379 8.86 3.38 -13.76
CA LYS A 379 8.79 2.10 -14.48
C LYS A 379 8.23 1.04 -13.53
N LEU A 380 7.36 0.17 -14.05
CA LEU A 380 6.65 -0.82 -13.24
C LEU A 380 7.05 -2.23 -13.64
N GLY A 381 7.12 -3.12 -12.66
CA GLY A 381 7.28 -4.56 -12.84
C GLY A 381 6.35 -5.34 -11.92
N ILE A 382 6.00 -6.55 -12.34
CA ILE A 382 5.17 -7.48 -11.57
C ILE A 382 5.91 -8.81 -11.48
N TYR A 383 5.98 -9.37 -10.28
CA TYR A 383 6.57 -10.68 -10.07
C TYR A 383 5.77 -11.75 -10.82
N ASP A 384 6.44 -12.49 -11.72
CA ASP A 384 5.82 -13.51 -12.56
C ASP A 384 5.52 -14.80 -11.78
N ILE A 385 4.35 -14.83 -11.17
CA ILE A 385 3.83 -15.96 -10.41
C ILE A 385 2.35 -16.17 -10.70
N VAL A 386 1.91 -17.43 -10.55
CA VAL A 386 0.58 -17.90 -10.95
C VAL A 386 -0.54 -17.04 -10.39
N TYR A 387 -0.48 -16.70 -9.09
CA TYR A 387 -1.55 -15.94 -8.45
C TYR A 387 -1.57 -14.47 -8.88
N ASN A 388 -0.44 -13.83 -9.17
CA ASN A 388 -0.43 -12.45 -9.68
C ASN A 388 -1.10 -12.38 -11.04
N ARG A 389 -0.79 -13.32 -11.94
CA ARG A 389 -1.46 -13.39 -13.26
C ARG A 389 -2.99 -13.46 -13.14
N TYR A 390 -3.49 -14.16 -12.12
CA TYR A 390 -4.93 -14.20 -11.84
C TYR A 390 -5.47 -12.90 -11.23
N TYR A 391 -4.87 -12.38 -10.15
CA TYR A 391 -5.45 -11.24 -9.43
C TYR A 391 -5.39 -9.93 -10.23
N PHE A 392 -4.32 -9.68 -10.99
CA PHE A 392 -4.28 -8.56 -11.93
C PHE A 392 -5.33 -8.69 -13.04
N GLY A 393 -5.87 -9.89 -13.27
CA GLY A 393 -6.95 -10.20 -14.21
C GLY A 393 -8.37 -10.16 -13.62
N VAL A 394 -8.54 -10.23 -12.30
CA VAL A 394 -9.86 -10.36 -11.66
C VAL A 394 -10.31 -9.10 -10.93
N LEU A 395 -9.37 -8.28 -10.42
CA LEU A 395 -9.72 -7.06 -9.69
C LEU A 395 -10.23 -5.97 -10.66
N ASP A 396 -11.51 -5.61 -10.56
CA ASP A 396 -12.23 -4.73 -11.52
C ASP A 396 -12.58 -3.35 -10.96
N ASP A 397 -11.83 -2.88 -9.96
CA ASP A 397 -11.98 -1.49 -9.48
C ASP A 397 -11.51 -0.50 -10.56
N PRO A 398 -12.09 0.71 -10.65
CA PRO A 398 -11.80 1.67 -11.73
C PRO A 398 -10.30 1.98 -11.86
N ILE A 399 -9.60 2.12 -10.74
CA ILE A 399 -8.14 2.38 -10.70
C ILE A 399 -7.33 1.16 -11.18
N ARG A 400 -7.76 -0.06 -10.81
CA ARG A 400 -7.07 -1.31 -11.16
C ARG A 400 -7.31 -1.69 -12.61
N ARG A 401 -8.51 -1.38 -13.14
CA ARG A 401 -8.83 -1.49 -14.57
C ARG A 401 -7.95 -0.56 -15.40
N GLU A 402 -7.84 0.72 -15.00
CA GLU A 402 -6.93 1.68 -15.63
C GLU A 402 -5.47 1.20 -15.61
N PHE A 403 -5.01 0.69 -14.46
CA PHE A 403 -3.68 0.10 -14.33
C PHE A 403 -3.47 -1.03 -15.36
N ARG A 404 -4.42 -1.96 -15.42
CA ARG A 404 -4.34 -3.14 -16.28
C ARG A 404 -4.29 -2.77 -17.75
N GLU A 405 -5.17 -1.87 -18.19
CA GLU A 405 -5.22 -1.40 -19.58
C GLU A 405 -3.93 -0.68 -19.99
N ARG A 406 -3.35 0.14 -19.10
CA ARG A 406 -2.13 0.91 -19.40
C ARG A 406 -0.86 0.06 -19.36
N PHE A 407 -0.75 -0.87 -18.42
CA PHE A 407 0.52 -1.51 -18.08
C PHE A 407 0.57 -3.03 -18.28
N VAL A 408 -0.57 -3.73 -18.23
CA VAL A 408 -0.62 -5.21 -18.29
C VAL A 408 -1.07 -5.71 -19.66
N THR A 409 -2.12 -5.10 -20.22
CA THR A 409 -2.68 -5.53 -21.51
C THR A 409 -1.63 -5.38 -22.63
N ASN A 410 -1.38 -6.46 -23.36
CA ASN A 410 -0.41 -6.55 -24.47
C ASN A 410 1.06 -6.25 -24.13
N LYS A 411 1.43 -6.25 -22.84
CA LYS A 411 2.82 -6.01 -22.39
C LYS A 411 3.33 -7.21 -21.61
N THR A 412 4.15 -8.04 -22.24
CA THR A 412 4.80 -9.18 -21.58
C THR A 412 6.01 -8.77 -20.75
N SER A 413 6.68 -7.66 -21.11
CA SER A 413 7.90 -7.17 -20.46
C SER A 413 7.70 -6.69 -19.01
N ILE A 414 6.46 -6.53 -18.55
CA ILE A 414 6.17 -6.15 -17.16
C ILE A 414 6.35 -7.32 -16.19
N TRP A 415 6.21 -8.55 -16.67
CA TRP A 415 6.37 -9.76 -15.87
C TRP A 415 7.85 -10.10 -15.77
N ILE A 416 8.39 -10.07 -14.55
CA ILE A 416 9.81 -10.27 -14.29
C ILE A 416 10.03 -11.21 -13.10
N THR A 417 11.23 -11.78 -13.01
CA THR A 417 11.66 -12.64 -11.90
C THR A 417 11.83 -11.83 -10.62
N LEU A 418 11.90 -12.54 -9.48
CA LEU A 418 12.09 -11.92 -8.17
C LEU A 418 13.42 -11.17 -8.14
N GLU A 419 14.49 -11.81 -8.59
CA GLU A 419 15.86 -11.30 -8.55
C GLU A 419 16.01 -10.03 -9.41
N ASP A 420 15.54 -10.08 -10.66
CA ASP A 420 15.60 -8.94 -11.57
C ASP A 420 14.75 -7.77 -11.09
N GLY A 421 13.60 -8.06 -10.48
CA GLY A 421 12.71 -7.04 -9.94
C GLY A 421 13.31 -6.31 -8.75
N ILE A 422 13.92 -7.04 -7.82
CA ILE A 422 14.57 -6.46 -6.65
C ILE A 422 15.81 -5.67 -7.06
N GLU A 423 16.61 -6.16 -8.01
CA GLU A 423 17.76 -5.41 -8.54
C GLU A 423 17.34 -4.11 -9.24
N LYS A 424 16.24 -4.11 -10.01
CA LYS A 424 15.70 -2.87 -10.59
C LYS A 424 15.18 -1.90 -9.54
N VAL A 425 14.58 -2.38 -8.45
CA VAL A 425 14.19 -1.51 -7.32
C VAL A 425 15.42 -0.89 -6.66
N ARG A 426 16.53 -1.65 -6.54
CA ARG A 426 17.80 -1.18 -6.00
C ARG A 426 18.33 0.02 -6.78
N GLN A 427 18.31 -0.06 -8.11
CA GLN A 427 18.72 0.99 -9.06
C GLN A 427 17.85 2.26 -9.02
N GLY A 428 16.67 2.20 -8.40
CA GLY A 428 15.76 3.34 -8.27
C GLY A 428 14.87 3.57 -9.49
N LEU A 429 13.94 4.54 -9.37
CA LEU A 429 12.95 4.91 -10.41
C LEU A 429 12.10 3.72 -10.96
N PHE A 430 12.01 2.64 -10.19
CA PHE A 430 11.30 1.41 -10.53
C PHE A 430 10.44 0.95 -9.35
N ALA A 431 9.20 0.55 -9.63
CA ALA A 431 8.31 -0.06 -8.66
C ALA A 431 7.95 -1.49 -9.03
N PHE A 432 8.16 -2.39 -8.07
CA PHE A 432 8.01 -3.82 -8.28
C PHE A 432 6.91 -4.39 -7.41
N HIS A 433 5.90 -5.01 -8.02
CA HIS A 433 4.85 -5.71 -7.30
C HIS A 433 5.31 -7.13 -6.94
N VAL A 434 5.45 -7.40 -5.65
CA VAL A 434 6.03 -8.64 -5.14
C VAL A 434 5.34 -9.10 -3.86
N ASP A 435 5.47 -10.39 -3.57
CA ASP A 435 5.23 -10.93 -2.24
C ASP A 435 6.25 -10.32 -1.27
N THR A 436 5.75 -9.57 -0.29
CA THR A 436 6.57 -8.92 0.74
C THR A 436 7.46 -9.90 1.51
N ALA A 437 7.05 -11.15 1.70
CA ALA A 437 7.87 -12.15 2.38
C ALA A 437 9.14 -12.47 1.59
N ALA A 438 8.99 -12.81 0.31
CA ALA A 438 10.11 -13.16 -0.57
C ALA A 438 10.95 -11.93 -0.93
N GLY A 439 10.29 -10.81 -1.24
CA GLY A 439 10.93 -9.56 -1.62
C GLY A 439 11.77 -8.96 -0.50
N TYR A 440 11.22 -8.85 0.72
CA TYR A 440 11.96 -8.29 1.85
C TYR A 440 13.08 -9.19 2.34
N GLN A 441 12.93 -10.51 2.23
CA GLN A 441 14.05 -11.39 2.51
C GLN A 441 15.20 -11.14 1.54
N LEU A 442 14.94 -11.08 0.24
CA LEU A 442 16.00 -10.84 -0.75
C LEU A 442 16.64 -9.46 -0.53
N MET A 443 15.84 -8.41 -0.30
CA MET A 443 16.38 -7.07 0.04
C MET A 443 17.24 -7.08 1.30
N GLN A 444 16.84 -7.81 2.34
CA GLN A 444 17.62 -7.90 3.58
C GLN A 444 18.98 -8.58 3.37
N GLU A 445 19.04 -9.54 2.43
CA GLU A 445 20.25 -10.28 2.08
C GLU A 445 21.18 -9.50 1.13
N THR A 446 20.64 -8.68 0.22
CA THR A 446 21.42 -8.03 -0.85
C THR A 446 21.63 -6.52 -0.70
N TYR A 447 20.77 -5.81 0.00
CA TYR A 447 20.84 -4.35 0.09
C TYR A 447 21.80 -3.91 1.20
N GLU A 448 22.49 -2.81 0.94
CA GLU A 448 23.23 -2.05 1.95
C GLU A 448 22.27 -1.23 2.83
N GLU A 449 22.74 -0.76 3.99
CA GLU A 449 21.89 -0.03 4.94
C GLU A 449 21.29 1.25 4.35
N GLU A 450 22.05 1.97 3.55
CA GLU A 450 21.61 3.19 2.86
C GLU A 450 20.53 2.91 1.81
N GLU A 451 20.57 1.72 1.20
CA GLU A 451 19.64 1.30 0.16
C GLU A 451 18.28 0.86 0.71
N LYS A 452 18.26 0.44 1.98
CA LYS A 452 17.04 0.14 2.73
C LYS A 452 16.29 1.42 3.10
N CYS A 453 16.98 2.56 3.17
CA CYS A 453 16.37 3.84 3.48
C CYS A 453 15.46 4.30 2.32
N GLY A 454 14.31 4.86 2.65
CA GLY A 454 13.37 5.38 1.65
C GLY A 454 12.54 4.33 0.91
N LEU A 455 12.53 3.07 1.34
CA LEU A 455 11.59 2.06 0.82
C LEU A 455 10.14 2.47 1.12
N GLN A 456 9.30 2.53 0.09
CA GLN A 456 7.88 2.78 0.14
C GLN A 456 7.13 1.55 -0.35
N GLU A 457 5.98 1.27 0.26
CA GLU A 457 5.09 0.19 -0.16
C GLU A 457 3.70 0.76 -0.48
N ILE A 458 3.07 0.25 -1.55
CA ILE A 458 1.71 0.58 -1.94
C ILE A 458 0.95 -0.73 -2.15
N ASP A 459 -0.15 -0.91 -1.42
CA ASP A 459 -1.00 -2.08 -1.56
C ASP A 459 -1.78 -2.01 -2.89
N TYR A 460 -1.48 -2.95 -3.79
CA TYR A 460 -2.24 -3.13 -5.02
C TYR A 460 -3.50 -3.96 -4.79
N MET A 461 -3.43 -4.99 -3.95
CA MET A 461 -4.53 -5.95 -3.78
C MET A 461 -5.74 -5.30 -3.12
N GLY A 462 -5.52 -4.47 -2.09
CA GLY A 462 -6.61 -3.86 -1.31
C GLY A 462 -7.54 -4.88 -0.66
N VAL A 463 -7.04 -6.10 -0.42
CA VAL A 463 -7.75 -7.19 0.25
C VAL A 463 -7.03 -7.57 1.53
N LEU A 464 -7.75 -8.23 2.44
CA LEU A 464 -7.14 -8.76 3.66
C LEU A 464 -6.07 -9.80 3.32
N ASP A 465 -5.09 -9.89 4.23
CA ASP A 465 -4.06 -10.93 4.24
C ASP A 465 -4.65 -12.33 4.03
N PRO A 466 -3.93 -13.26 3.36
CA PRO A 466 -4.42 -14.60 3.10
C PRO A 466 -4.91 -15.31 4.36
N MET A 467 -6.10 -15.89 4.27
CA MET A 467 -6.75 -16.59 5.38
C MET A 467 -6.81 -18.10 5.10
N LEU A 468 -6.71 -18.89 6.17
CA LEU A 468 -6.96 -20.34 6.08
C LEU A 468 -8.42 -20.59 5.65
N VAL A 469 -8.65 -21.65 4.88
CA VAL A 469 -9.96 -21.96 4.32
C VAL A 469 -10.41 -23.37 4.66
N ILE A 470 -11.72 -23.53 4.80
CA ILE A 470 -12.36 -24.80 5.10
C ILE A 470 -13.54 -25.01 4.16
N LYS A 471 -13.95 -26.28 3.98
CA LYS A 471 -15.14 -26.62 3.21
C LYS A 471 -16.36 -25.87 3.76
N LYS A 472 -17.18 -25.34 2.86
CA LYS A 472 -18.40 -24.62 3.24
C LYS A 472 -19.37 -25.55 3.97
N LYS A 473 -19.92 -25.08 5.10
CA LYS A 473 -20.73 -25.91 6.02
C LYS A 473 -19.97 -27.15 6.54
N SER A 474 -18.65 -27.02 6.76
CA SER A 474 -17.87 -28.10 7.37
C SER A 474 -18.25 -28.31 8.84
N PRO A 475 -18.39 -29.57 9.29
CA PRO A 475 -18.68 -29.86 10.69
C PRO A 475 -17.55 -29.48 11.65
N TYR A 476 -16.33 -29.33 11.13
CA TYR A 476 -15.16 -28.97 11.95
C TYR A 476 -14.95 -27.45 12.04
N ARG A 477 -15.77 -26.65 11.36
CA ARG A 477 -15.58 -25.20 11.23
C ARG A 477 -15.38 -24.50 12.57
N GLU A 478 -16.28 -24.74 13.53
CA GLU A 478 -16.22 -24.02 14.80
C GLU A 478 -15.00 -24.43 15.63
N ILE A 479 -14.61 -25.71 15.57
CA ILE A 479 -13.39 -26.21 16.23
C ILE A 479 -12.16 -25.53 15.63
N PHE A 480 -12.05 -25.48 14.30
CA PHE A 480 -10.95 -24.79 13.62
C PHE A 480 -10.95 -23.28 13.88
N ARG A 481 -12.13 -22.65 13.94
CA ARG A 481 -12.28 -21.21 14.23
C ARG A 481 -11.76 -20.89 15.63
N VAL A 482 -12.23 -21.62 16.65
CA VAL A 482 -11.78 -21.46 18.04
C VAL A 482 -10.30 -21.83 18.18
N GLY A 483 -9.84 -22.88 17.52
CA GLY A 483 -8.43 -23.27 17.48
C GLY A 483 -7.53 -22.20 16.86
N SER A 484 -7.98 -21.55 15.79
CA SER A 484 -7.25 -20.44 15.15
C SER A 484 -7.09 -19.24 16.09
N LEU A 485 -8.14 -18.90 16.84
CA LEU A 485 -8.07 -17.86 17.87
C LEU A 485 -7.10 -18.26 18.99
N TRP A 486 -7.18 -19.51 19.46
CA TRP A 486 -6.28 -20.04 20.47
C TRP A 486 -4.80 -20.00 20.03
N LEU A 487 -4.50 -20.34 18.77
CA LEU A 487 -3.15 -20.28 18.22
C LEU A 487 -2.56 -18.86 18.25
N ARG A 488 -3.41 -17.86 18.05
CA ARG A 488 -3.05 -16.45 18.14
C ARG A 488 -2.92 -16.00 19.59
N GLU A 489 -3.86 -16.35 20.45
CA GLU A 489 -3.88 -15.99 21.89
C GLU A 489 -2.68 -16.56 22.66
N THR A 490 -2.26 -17.78 22.32
CA THR A 490 -1.07 -18.42 22.92
C THR A 490 0.26 -17.85 22.42
N GLY A 491 0.24 -17.01 21.39
CA GLY A 491 1.46 -16.44 20.79
C GLY A 491 2.26 -17.41 19.91
N LEU A 492 1.76 -18.63 19.65
CA LEU A 492 2.44 -19.59 18.77
C LEU A 492 2.59 -19.03 17.35
N GLN A 493 1.52 -18.43 16.82
CA GLN A 493 1.58 -17.75 15.53
C GLN A 493 2.63 -16.62 15.53
N GLN A 494 2.68 -15.82 16.61
CA GLN A 494 3.61 -14.71 16.75
C GLN A 494 5.06 -15.17 16.88
N ARG A 495 5.31 -16.34 17.46
CA ARG A 495 6.64 -16.98 17.53
C ARG A 495 7.12 -17.46 16.17
N ASP A 496 6.25 -18.09 15.40
CA ASP A 496 6.64 -18.74 14.13
C ASP A 496 6.76 -17.74 12.98
N THR A 497 5.92 -16.69 12.98
CA THR A 497 5.92 -15.62 11.97
C THR A 497 7.32 -15.03 11.68
N PRO A 498 8.08 -14.50 12.66
CA PRO A 498 9.39 -13.91 12.39
C PRO A 498 10.46 -14.93 11.98
N ARG A 499 10.23 -16.23 12.20
CA ARG A 499 11.15 -17.28 11.74
C ARG A 499 11.00 -17.55 10.25
N LEU A 500 9.80 -17.35 9.72
CA LEU A 500 9.42 -17.63 8.33
C LEU A 500 9.42 -16.38 7.46
N PHE A 501 8.98 -15.26 8.00
CA PHE A 501 8.78 -14.00 7.28
C PHE A 501 9.74 -12.92 7.75
N THR A 502 10.33 -12.23 6.79
CA THR A 502 11.16 -11.05 7.04
C THR A 502 10.26 -9.82 7.04
N LYS A 503 10.33 -9.02 8.12
CA LYS A 503 9.66 -7.71 8.16
C LYS A 503 10.29 -6.77 7.15
N LYS A 504 9.58 -5.71 6.80
CA LYS A 504 10.13 -4.62 5.98
C LYS A 504 11.51 -4.20 6.53
N PRO A 505 12.57 -4.18 5.70
CA PRO A 505 13.89 -3.73 6.14
C PRO A 505 13.80 -2.31 6.70
N VAL A 506 14.31 -2.13 7.92
CA VAL A 506 14.39 -0.83 8.57
C VAL A 506 15.82 -0.34 8.45
N CYS A 507 15.97 0.86 7.93
CA CYS A 507 17.27 1.54 7.84
C CYS A 507 17.70 2.01 9.24
N VAL A 508 18.86 1.55 9.71
CA VAL A 508 19.43 1.90 11.03
C VAL A 508 20.55 2.95 10.90
N GLY A 509 21.05 3.18 9.68
CA GLY A 509 22.13 4.13 9.38
C GLY A 509 21.67 5.57 9.11
N HIS A 510 22.63 6.50 9.11
CA HIS A 510 22.44 7.85 8.59
C HIS A 510 22.33 7.79 7.06
N THR A 511 21.40 8.57 6.48
CA THR A 511 21.33 8.74 5.03
C THR A 511 22.62 9.37 4.53
N SER A 512 23.32 8.71 3.60
CA SER A 512 24.48 9.29 2.93
C SER A 512 24.09 10.49 2.09
N PHE A 513 25.07 11.37 1.84
CA PHE A 513 24.90 12.51 0.96
C PHE A 513 24.62 12.02 -0.47
N ILE A 514 23.44 12.36 -0.98
CA ILE A 514 23.08 12.07 -2.37
C ILE A 514 23.89 13.02 -3.27
N SER A 515 24.57 12.46 -4.27
CA SER A 515 25.26 13.26 -5.28
C SER A 515 24.23 13.98 -6.16
N VAL A 516 24.36 15.31 -6.26
CA VAL A 516 23.46 16.15 -7.06
C VAL A 516 23.78 15.96 -8.54
N GLY A 517 22.82 15.41 -9.28
CA GLY A 517 22.94 15.18 -10.72
C GLY A 517 22.63 16.42 -11.57
N THR A 518 23.03 16.38 -12.84
CA THR A 518 22.70 17.44 -13.82
C THR A 518 21.20 17.60 -14.05
N THR A 519 20.44 16.51 -13.90
CA THR A 519 18.98 16.49 -14.01
C THR A 519 18.30 17.31 -12.92
N GLU A 520 18.92 17.50 -11.75
CA GLU A 520 18.32 18.25 -10.64
C GLU A 520 18.43 19.76 -10.85
N CYS A 521 19.44 20.19 -11.62
CA CYS A 521 19.69 21.58 -11.97
C CYS A 521 18.97 22.03 -13.27
N TYR A 522 18.08 21.21 -13.83
CA TYR A 522 17.46 21.47 -15.14
C TYR A 522 16.77 22.85 -15.22
N ALA A 523 16.09 23.26 -14.16
CA ALA A 523 15.36 24.53 -14.13
C ALA A 523 16.30 25.74 -14.18
N ALA A 524 17.48 25.65 -13.56
CA ALA A 524 18.50 26.69 -13.64
C ALA A 524 19.04 26.82 -15.07
N PHE A 525 19.33 25.69 -15.73
CA PHE A 525 19.77 25.69 -17.13
C PHE A 525 18.72 26.25 -18.08
N TYR A 526 17.44 25.89 -17.91
CA TYR A 526 16.36 26.49 -18.70
C TYR A 526 16.23 27.99 -18.45
N THR A 527 16.33 28.45 -17.21
CA THR A 527 16.22 29.88 -16.88
C THR A 527 17.32 30.70 -17.56
N ILE A 528 18.57 30.21 -17.53
CA ILE A 528 19.71 30.86 -18.22
C ILE A 528 19.48 30.87 -19.74
N THR A 529 19.05 29.74 -20.30
CA THR A 529 18.85 29.59 -21.75
C THR A 529 17.74 30.51 -22.27
N TYR A 530 16.58 30.52 -21.59
CA TYR A 530 15.47 31.42 -21.94
C TYR A 530 15.83 32.89 -21.69
N GLY A 531 16.53 33.20 -20.60
CA GLY A 531 16.99 34.56 -20.32
C GLY A 531 17.92 35.10 -21.40
N ALA A 532 18.90 34.30 -21.84
CA ALA A 532 19.80 34.66 -22.93
C ALA A 532 19.03 34.84 -24.25
N ALA A 533 18.10 33.94 -24.57
CA ALA A 533 17.28 34.06 -25.78
C ALA A 533 16.43 35.33 -25.80
N ILE A 534 15.83 35.70 -24.67
CA ILE A 534 15.05 36.94 -24.52
C ILE A 534 15.96 38.16 -24.67
N ALA A 535 17.14 38.16 -24.06
CA ALA A 535 18.11 39.26 -24.18
C ALA A 535 18.57 39.46 -25.63
N PHE A 536 18.92 38.39 -26.34
CA PHE A 536 19.23 38.46 -27.76
C PHE A 536 18.02 38.94 -28.58
N GLY A 537 16.81 38.50 -28.25
CA GLY A 537 15.58 38.96 -28.87
C GLY A 537 15.38 40.48 -28.74
N PHE A 538 15.57 41.04 -27.54
CA PHE A 538 15.52 42.48 -27.32
C PHE A 538 16.62 43.22 -28.08
N PHE A 539 17.85 42.70 -28.09
CA PHE A 539 18.95 43.29 -28.83
C PHE A 539 18.67 43.36 -30.34
N PHE A 540 18.16 42.27 -30.94
CA PHE A 540 17.77 42.29 -32.35
C PHE A 540 16.60 43.24 -32.62
N LEU A 541 15.61 43.27 -31.73
CA LEU A 541 14.47 44.17 -31.85
C LEU A 541 14.91 45.64 -31.77
N GLU A 542 15.85 45.97 -30.89
CA GLU A 542 16.44 47.30 -30.78
C GLU A 542 17.18 47.70 -32.08
N ILE A 543 17.98 46.80 -32.65
CA ILE A 543 18.64 47.04 -33.94
C ILE A 543 17.62 47.28 -35.07
N ILE A 544 16.53 46.50 -35.09
CA ILE A 544 15.46 46.65 -36.09
C ILE A 544 14.75 47.99 -35.91
N LEU A 545 14.37 48.34 -34.68
CA LEU A 545 13.73 49.63 -34.37
C LEU A 545 14.65 50.80 -34.70
N TYR A 546 15.93 50.71 -34.36
CA TYR A 546 16.92 51.73 -34.69
C TYR A 546 17.06 51.93 -36.21
N LYS A 547 17.09 50.84 -36.99
CA LYS A 547 17.11 50.94 -38.46
C LYS A 547 15.79 51.47 -39.06
N CYS A 548 14.64 51.09 -38.50
CA CYS A 548 13.33 51.52 -39.01
C CYS A 548 12.98 52.98 -38.63
N PHE A 549 13.41 53.46 -37.47
CA PHE A 549 13.14 54.84 -37.02
C PHE A 549 14.32 55.80 -37.25
N GLY A 550 15.55 55.33 -37.27
CA GLY A 550 16.75 56.14 -37.55
C GLY A 550 16.79 56.68 -38.99
N ASN A 551 16.23 55.93 -39.95
CA ASN A 551 16.02 56.41 -41.33
C ASN A 551 14.92 57.47 -41.45
N LYS A 552 14.17 57.78 -40.38
CA LYS A 552 13.08 58.76 -40.41
C LYS A 552 13.46 60.12 -39.84
N MET A 553 14.56 60.21 -39.09
CA MET A 553 15.10 61.48 -38.56
C MET A 553 16.18 62.09 -39.46
N THR A 554 16.83 61.28 -40.31
CA THR A 554 17.80 61.78 -41.30
C THR A 554 17.15 62.48 -42.49
N ASP A 555 15.88 62.15 -42.81
CA ASP A 555 15.13 62.84 -43.88
C ASP A 555 14.62 64.25 -43.48
N ASP A 556 14.54 64.58 -42.19
CA ASP A 556 14.04 65.89 -41.73
C ASP A 556 15.16 66.94 -41.54
N GLU A 557 16.41 66.55 -41.27
CA GLU A 557 17.56 67.47 -41.18
C GLU A 557 18.18 67.84 -42.54
N GLU A 558 18.06 66.99 -43.56
CA GLU A 558 18.62 67.25 -44.91
C GLU A 558 17.86 68.34 -45.71
N SER A 559 16.72 68.83 -45.20
CA SER A 559 15.92 69.86 -45.90
C SER A 559 16.28 71.32 -45.58
N THR A 560 17.23 71.57 -44.66
CA THR A 560 17.59 72.94 -44.23
C THR A 560 19.04 73.36 -44.44
N GLU A 561 19.93 72.51 -44.97
CA GLU A 561 21.38 72.81 -45.04
C GLU A 561 21.98 72.71 -46.45
N CYS A 562 21.16 72.80 -47.51
CA CYS A 562 21.61 72.91 -48.90
C CYS A 562 21.48 74.35 -49.43
N ASP A 563 22.12 75.32 -48.79
CA ASP A 563 22.28 76.67 -49.35
C ASP A 563 23.50 77.38 -48.73
N ALA A 564 24.69 76.76 -48.78
CA ALA A 564 25.97 77.47 -48.70
C ALA A 564 27.14 76.53 -49.02
N ASP A 565 28.10 77.05 -49.79
CA ASP A 565 29.50 76.63 -49.81
C ASP A 565 29.89 75.43 -50.70
N ILE A 566 29.73 75.63 -52.02
CA ILE A 566 30.70 75.11 -53.00
C ILE A 566 31.26 76.29 -53.80
N GLU A 567 32.25 76.97 -53.22
CA GLU A 567 33.27 77.67 -54.03
C GLU A 567 34.68 77.37 -53.50
N ILE A 568 35.33 76.46 -54.23
CA ILE A 568 36.72 76.55 -54.66
C ILE A 568 37.78 76.53 -53.54
N ASN A 569 38.26 75.31 -53.26
CA ASN A 569 39.53 75.08 -52.61
C ASN A 569 40.56 74.63 -53.67
N THR A 570 41.38 75.55 -54.19
CA THR A 570 42.66 75.20 -54.84
C THR A 570 43.59 76.40 -54.84
N THR A 571 44.40 76.57 -53.79
CA THR A 571 45.79 77.03 -53.88
C THR A 571 46.51 76.77 -52.55
N GLU A 572 47.76 76.30 -52.62
CA GLU A 572 48.75 76.11 -51.53
C GLU A 572 48.52 74.85 -50.67
N ILE A 573 49.07 73.67 -50.96
CA ILE A 573 50.49 73.30 -51.18
C ILE A 573 51.45 74.08 -50.27
N SER A 574 52.08 73.31 -49.37
CA SER A 574 53.36 73.56 -48.69
C SER A 574 53.38 74.50 -47.48
N ARG A 575 53.11 73.93 -46.30
CA ARG A 575 53.98 74.14 -45.12
C ARG A 575 53.62 73.19 -43.98
N GLN A 576 54.66 72.69 -43.32
CA GLN A 576 54.64 72.06 -42.00
C GLN A 576 54.16 70.60 -41.91
N SER A 577 54.90 69.74 -42.61
CA SER A 577 55.55 68.63 -41.93
C SER A 577 56.64 69.15 -40.99
N SER A 578 56.31 69.42 -39.73
CA SER A 578 57.29 69.50 -38.64
C SER A 578 56.55 69.54 -37.30
N GLU A 579 56.96 68.66 -36.39
CA GLU A 579 56.71 68.71 -34.94
C GLU A 579 55.35 68.21 -34.42
N SER A 580 55.22 66.88 -34.30
CA SER A 580 54.47 66.28 -33.18
C SER A 580 54.98 64.87 -32.83
N LEU A 581 56.30 64.69 -32.97
CA LEU A 581 57.02 63.52 -32.49
C LEU A 581 57.74 63.91 -31.20
N GLU A 582 56.97 64.23 -30.16
CA GLU A 582 57.44 64.38 -28.78
C GLU A 582 56.23 64.35 -27.82
N ALA A 583 56.43 63.70 -26.66
CA ALA A 583 55.54 63.63 -25.50
C ALA A 583 54.46 62.52 -25.45
N THR A 584 54.89 61.26 -25.52
CA THR A 584 54.29 60.19 -24.69
C THR A 584 55.27 59.85 -23.56
N LEU A 585 55.07 60.46 -22.39
CA LEU A 585 55.66 60.09 -21.10
C LEU A 585 54.78 60.70 -20.00
N GLU A 586 53.79 59.95 -19.53
CA GLU A 586 53.50 59.67 -18.12
C GLU A 586 52.40 58.61 -18.00
#